data_AF-A0A9P9JR73-F1
#
_entry.id   AF-A0A9P9JR73-F1
#
_cell.length_a   1.000
_cell.length_b   1.000
_cell.length_c   1.000
_cell.angle_alpha   90.00
_cell.angle_beta   90.00
_cell.angle_gamma   90.00
#
_symmetry.space_group_name_H-M   'P 1'
#
loop_
_entity.id
_entity.type
_entity.pdbx_description
1 polymer ?
#
loop_
_entity_poly.entity_id
_entity_poly.type
_entity_poly.pdbx_seq_one_letter_code
_entity_poly.pdbx_strand_id
1 'polypeptide(L)'
;MLSLASWVDTRTSKLSYNQMQSMLQTEFGGMNEVLADIAFYTKDAKWLKVAQRFDHAVIFDPLQQNVDKLSGLHANTQLPKWIGALREYKVGGDKKYLDIGRNAWNIVVNKHTYAIGGNSQAEHFRAPDAIAGFLTDDTCEACNSYNMLKLTRELWALNPTDASYFDFYEKALLNHLLGQQNPSSDHGHVTYFTPLKAGGRRGVGPAWGGGTWSTDYNSFWCCQGTGVETNTKLMDSIYFHTSDTLYVNLFTPSKLNWSQKKVSITQTTDFPESDTSTFKISGDTSEWTLSVRIPSWASKASIKVNGQAANVDIQSGKYALIKRQWKSGDTVTVQLPMSLHTVAANDDQTLGAIAFGPVILAGNYGQSTLNGNPTIDLASIKRKGSTGLAFGATSGGKAVELGPFYDAQGFNYAVYWKLSGKLSG
;
A
#
# COMPACT_ATOMS: atom_id res chain seq x y z
N MET A 1 -11.27 24.56 -12.52
CA MET A 1 -12.00 23.43 -11.91
C MET A 1 -13.51 23.65 -11.84
N LEU A 2 -14.02 24.72 -11.18
CA LEU A 2 -15.47 24.95 -11.04
C LEU A 2 -16.25 25.04 -12.36
N SER A 3 -15.67 25.61 -13.42
CA SER A 3 -16.32 25.64 -14.74
C SER A 3 -16.50 24.24 -15.34
N LEU A 4 -15.52 23.35 -15.14
CA LEU A 4 -15.62 21.94 -15.58
C LEU A 4 -16.68 21.20 -14.76
N ALA A 5 -16.70 21.38 -13.43
CA ALA A 5 -17.73 20.79 -12.58
C ALA A 5 -19.14 21.31 -12.93
N SER A 6 -19.27 22.60 -13.25
CA SER A 6 -20.53 23.20 -13.72
C SER A 6 -20.98 22.61 -15.06
N TRP A 7 -20.04 22.33 -15.96
CA TRP A 7 -20.33 21.61 -17.20
C TRP A 7 -20.83 20.19 -16.91
N VAL A 8 -20.17 19.44 -16.01
CA VAL A 8 -20.62 18.09 -15.59
C VAL A 8 -22.03 18.14 -15.02
N ASP A 9 -22.32 19.10 -14.13
CA ASP A 9 -23.65 19.28 -13.57
C ASP A 9 -24.69 19.60 -14.66
N THR A 10 -24.37 20.50 -15.59
CA THR A 10 -25.26 20.89 -16.70
C THR A 10 -25.61 19.71 -17.60
N ARG A 11 -24.66 18.78 -17.83
CA ARG A 11 -24.88 17.58 -18.65
C ARG A 11 -25.65 16.51 -17.89
N THR A 12 -25.23 16.19 -16.67
CA THR A 12 -25.78 15.08 -15.88
C THR A 12 -27.14 15.39 -15.26
N SER A 13 -27.46 16.66 -14.99
CA SER A 13 -28.77 17.07 -14.45
C SER A 13 -29.96 16.79 -15.38
N LYS A 14 -29.69 16.58 -16.68
CA LYS A 14 -30.70 16.25 -17.69
C LYS A 14 -30.97 14.75 -17.81
N LEU A 15 -30.18 13.92 -17.14
CA LEU A 15 -30.30 12.48 -17.19
C LEU A 15 -31.16 11.98 -16.04
N SER A 16 -32.05 11.03 -16.33
CA SER A 16 -32.76 10.29 -15.29
C SER A 16 -31.79 9.40 -14.51
N TYR A 17 -32.21 8.92 -13.34
CA TYR A 17 -31.41 7.96 -12.56
C TYR A 17 -31.01 6.74 -13.39
N ASN A 18 -31.94 6.15 -14.15
CA ASN A 18 -31.65 4.99 -14.99
C ASN A 18 -30.65 5.31 -16.10
N GLN A 19 -30.75 6.49 -16.72
CA GLN A 19 -29.79 6.94 -17.73
C GLN A 19 -28.40 7.15 -17.12
N MET A 20 -28.31 7.69 -15.90
CA MET A 20 -27.05 7.76 -15.16
C MET A 20 -26.50 6.36 -14.90
N GLN A 21 -27.28 5.44 -14.34
CA GLN A 21 -26.80 4.06 -14.08
C GLN A 21 -26.34 3.32 -15.35
N SER A 22 -27.00 3.54 -16.49
CA SER A 22 -26.55 3.02 -17.79
C SER A 22 -25.23 3.66 -18.23
N MET A 23 -25.05 4.97 -18.06
CA MET A 23 -23.80 5.66 -18.37
C MET A 23 -22.64 5.15 -17.50
N LEU A 24 -22.90 4.87 -16.21
CA LEU A 24 -21.89 4.41 -15.24
C LEU A 24 -21.38 2.98 -15.50
N GLN A 25 -21.93 2.27 -16.50
CA GLN A 25 -21.37 1.00 -16.98
C GLN A 25 -20.02 1.20 -17.70
N THR A 26 -19.75 2.38 -18.25
CA THR A 26 -18.44 2.76 -18.76
C THR A 26 -17.57 3.29 -17.63
N GLU A 27 -16.28 2.96 -17.62
CA GLU A 27 -15.35 3.49 -16.63
C GLU A 27 -15.35 5.03 -16.61
N PHE A 28 -15.43 5.58 -15.39
CA PHE A 28 -15.47 7.02 -15.14
C PHE A 28 -14.45 7.47 -14.08
N GLY A 29 -13.53 6.59 -13.65
CA GLY A 29 -12.56 6.92 -12.60
C GLY A 29 -13.20 7.47 -11.32
N GLY A 30 -12.55 8.44 -10.68
CA GLY A 30 -12.99 9.07 -9.43
C GLY A 30 -13.85 10.32 -9.62
N MET A 31 -14.83 10.33 -10.53
CA MET A 31 -15.68 11.51 -10.73
C MET A 31 -16.45 11.92 -9.45
N ASN A 32 -16.94 10.95 -8.69
CA ASN A 32 -17.55 11.19 -7.39
C ASN A 32 -16.54 11.77 -6.38
N GLU A 33 -15.30 11.26 -6.36
CA GLU A 33 -14.19 11.79 -5.53
C GLU A 33 -13.95 13.28 -5.78
N VAL A 34 -13.69 13.67 -7.03
CA VAL A 34 -13.33 15.07 -7.36
C VAL A 34 -14.49 16.04 -7.12
N LEU A 35 -15.74 15.61 -7.31
CA LEU A 35 -16.92 16.44 -7.06
C LEU A 35 -17.20 16.59 -5.56
N ALA A 36 -17.01 15.53 -4.78
CA ALA A 36 -17.07 15.59 -3.32
C ALA A 36 -15.97 16.51 -2.76
N ASP A 37 -14.75 16.47 -3.33
CA ASP A 37 -13.68 17.41 -2.96
C ASP A 37 -14.05 18.87 -3.24
N ILE A 38 -14.67 19.14 -4.39
CA ILE A 38 -15.18 20.50 -4.66
C ILE A 38 -16.20 20.90 -3.61
N ALA A 39 -17.11 20.01 -3.20
CA ALA A 39 -18.06 20.27 -2.13
C ALA A 39 -17.34 20.59 -0.81
N PHE A 40 -16.29 19.83 -0.47
CA PHE A 40 -15.49 20.05 0.72
C PHE A 40 -14.83 21.43 0.74
N TYR A 41 -14.21 21.86 -0.37
CA TYR A 41 -13.48 23.13 -0.42
C TYR A 41 -14.39 24.35 -0.54
N THR A 42 -15.47 24.25 -1.33
CA THR A 42 -16.41 25.36 -1.56
C THR A 42 -17.45 25.52 -0.46
N LYS A 43 -17.68 24.46 0.33
CA LYS A 43 -18.80 24.36 1.29
C LYS A 43 -20.18 24.48 0.63
N ASP A 44 -20.27 24.27 -0.67
CA ASP A 44 -21.53 24.26 -1.41
C ASP A 44 -22.04 22.83 -1.58
N ALA A 45 -23.15 22.53 -0.90
CA ALA A 45 -23.80 21.22 -0.91
C ALA A 45 -24.33 20.80 -2.29
N LYS A 46 -24.43 21.74 -3.26
CA LYS A 46 -24.71 21.41 -4.66
C LYS A 46 -23.72 20.36 -5.18
N TRP A 47 -22.43 20.52 -4.91
CA TRP A 47 -21.41 19.65 -5.49
C TRP A 47 -21.45 18.23 -4.93
N LEU A 48 -21.87 18.06 -3.67
CA LEU A 48 -22.13 16.74 -3.12
C LEU A 48 -23.28 16.05 -3.87
N LYS A 49 -24.36 16.77 -4.20
CA LYS A 49 -25.47 16.23 -5.00
C LYS A 49 -25.02 15.83 -6.42
N VAL A 50 -24.07 16.57 -7.00
CA VAL A 50 -23.51 16.22 -8.33
C VAL A 50 -22.62 14.98 -8.22
N ALA A 51 -21.81 14.87 -7.16
CA ALA A 51 -20.99 13.70 -6.87
C ALA A 51 -21.85 12.42 -6.79
N GLN A 52 -22.93 12.48 -6.02
CA GLN A 52 -23.88 11.37 -5.80
C GLN A 52 -24.61 10.90 -7.06
N ARG A 53 -24.61 11.68 -8.15
CA ARG A 53 -25.13 11.17 -9.45
C ARG A 53 -24.22 10.08 -10.04
N PHE A 54 -22.95 10.03 -9.62
CA PHE A 54 -21.96 9.03 -10.02
C PHE A 54 -21.92 7.81 -9.09
N ASP A 55 -22.86 7.70 -8.15
CA ASP A 55 -23.04 6.51 -7.33
C ASP A 55 -23.46 5.33 -8.23
N HIS A 56 -22.56 4.37 -8.40
CA HIS A 56 -22.80 3.22 -9.26
C HIS A 56 -23.42 2.08 -8.45
N ALA A 57 -24.76 2.02 -8.44
CA ALA A 57 -25.53 1.17 -7.53
C ALA A 57 -25.17 -0.33 -7.63
N VAL A 58 -24.95 -0.85 -8.84
CA VAL A 58 -24.57 -2.26 -9.03
C VAL A 58 -23.24 -2.64 -8.35
N ILE A 59 -22.37 -1.65 -8.08
CA ILE A 59 -21.12 -1.81 -7.34
C ILE A 59 -21.30 -1.47 -5.86
N PHE A 60 -22.04 -0.41 -5.55
CA PHE A 60 -22.17 0.10 -4.18
C PHE A 60 -23.13 -0.74 -3.33
N ASP A 61 -24.25 -1.19 -3.87
CA ASP A 61 -25.27 -1.92 -3.10
C ASP A 61 -24.73 -3.23 -2.50
N PRO A 62 -23.97 -4.07 -3.23
CA PRO A 62 -23.34 -5.25 -2.64
C PRO A 62 -22.33 -4.89 -1.55
N LEU A 63 -21.49 -3.88 -1.77
CA LEU A 63 -20.46 -3.47 -0.81
C LEU A 63 -21.05 -2.89 0.47
N GLN A 64 -22.14 -2.12 0.36
CA GLN A 64 -22.90 -1.64 1.52
C GLN A 64 -23.41 -2.81 2.38
N GLN A 65 -23.80 -3.92 1.75
CA GLN A 65 -24.24 -5.15 2.41
C GLN A 65 -23.09 -6.09 2.80
N ASN A 66 -21.83 -5.66 2.62
CA ASN A 66 -20.63 -6.47 2.84
C ASN A 66 -20.61 -7.78 2.01
N VAL A 67 -21.12 -7.72 0.78
CA VAL A 67 -21.16 -8.84 -0.17
C VAL A 67 -20.12 -8.62 -1.26
N ASP A 68 -19.22 -9.59 -1.40
CA ASP A 68 -18.23 -9.62 -2.49
C ASP A 68 -18.88 -10.04 -3.81
N LYS A 69 -18.95 -9.11 -4.77
CA LYS A 69 -19.30 -9.35 -6.18
C LYS A 69 -18.21 -8.83 -7.13
N LEU A 70 -16.95 -8.84 -6.69
CA LEU A 70 -15.84 -8.25 -7.42
C LEU A 70 -15.29 -9.17 -8.52
N SER A 71 -15.42 -10.49 -8.37
CA SER A 71 -14.88 -11.46 -9.33
C SER A 71 -15.30 -11.15 -10.77
N GLY A 72 -14.31 -11.06 -11.66
CA GLY A 72 -14.50 -10.74 -13.08
C GLY A 72 -14.61 -9.24 -13.39
N LEU A 73 -14.69 -8.36 -12.40
CA LEU A 73 -14.67 -6.91 -12.63
C LEU A 73 -13.23 -6.42 -12.85
N HIS A 74 -13.07 -5.47 -13.77
CA HIS A 74 -11.83 -4.71 -13.90
C HIS A 74 -11.58 -3.92 -12.61
N ALA A 75 -10.45 -4.18 -11.95
CA ALA A 75 -10.21 -3.80 -10.56
C ALA A 75 -9.97 -2.30 -10.42
N ASN A 76 -9.09 -1.72 -11.25
CA ASN A 76 -8.78 -0.30 -11.19
C ASN A 76 -9.99 0.59 -11.50
N THR A 77 -10.97 0.10 -12.27
CA THR A 77 -12.22 0.83 -12.50
C THR A 77 -13.01 1.01 -11.20
N GLN A 78 -12.95 0.05 -10.26
CA GLN A 78 -13.80 0.08 -9.07
C GLN A 78 -13.21 0.90 -7.92
N LEU A 79 -11.88 0.81 -7.75
CA LEU A 79 -11.17 1.42 -6.61
C LEU A 79 -11.43 2.94 -6.45
N PRO A 80 -11.34 3.78 -7.52
CA PRO A 80 -11.67 5.20 -7.43
C PRO A 80 -13.11 5.49 -6.98
N LYS A 81 -14.06 4.61 -7.33
CA LYS A 81 -15.47 4.76 -6.92
C LYS A 81 -15.59 4.68 -5.40
N TRP A 82 -14.86 3.76 -4.77
CA TRP A 82 -14.85 3.56 -3.31
C TRP A 82 -14.14 4.68 -2.58
N ILE A 83 -13.07 5.23 -3.15
CA ILE A 83 -12.42 6.44 -2.64
C ILE A 83 -13.43 7.59 -2.66
N GLY A 84 -14.15 7.76 -3.78
CA GLY A 84 -15.18 8.78 -3.89
C GLY A 84 -16.31 8.61 -2.88
N ALA A 85 -16.77 7.39 -2.60
CA ALA A 85 -17.72 7.13 -1.52
C ALA A 85 -17.19 7.66 -0.17
N LEU A 86 -15.93 7.37 0.20
CA LEU A 86 -15.37 7.91 1.44
C LEU A 86 -15.27 9.44 1.46
N ARG A 87 -15.00 10.08 0.31
CA ARG A 87 -15.02 11.55 0.21
C ARG A 87 -16.43 12.09 0.42
N GLU A 88 -17.44 11.45 -0.14
CA GLU A 88 -18.85 11.80 0.10
C GLU A 88 -19.25 11.62 1.56
N TYR A 89 -18.78 10.56 2.24
CA TYR A 89 -18.95 10.40 3.68
C TYR A 89 -18.34 11.57 4.47
N LYS A 90 -17.10 11.97 4.13
CA LYS A 90 -16.39 13.07 4.82
C LYS A 90 -17.08 14.43 4.67
N VAL A 91 -17.87 14.62 3.61
CA VAL A 91 -18.63 15.85 3.38
C VAL A 91 -20.05 15.76 3.93
N GLY A 92 -20.76 14.68 3.64
CA GLY A 92 -22.20 14.53 3.91
C GLY A 92 -22.56 13.76 5.18
N GLY A 93 -21.64 12.98 5.74
CA GLY A 93 -21.84 12.20 6.97
C GLY A 93 -22.70 10.94 6.84
N ASP A 94 -23.20 10.61 5.64
CA ASP A 94 -24.02 9.40 5.43
C ASP A 94 -23.17 8.13 5.54
N LYS A 95 -23.41 7.37 6.61
CA LYS A 95 -22.62 6.18 6.99
C LYS A 95 -22.61 5.09 5.92
N LYS A 96 -23.61 5.03 5.02
CA LYS A 96 -23.60 4.03 3.93
C LYS A 96 -22.31 4.10 3.11
N TYR A 97 -21.78 5.31 2.88
CA TYR A 97 -20.57 5.50 2.08
C TYR A 97 -19.30 5.09 2.84
N LEU A 98 -19.26 5.31 4.16
CA LEU A 98 -18.20 4.76 5.01
C LEU A 98 -18.22 3.23 4.96
N ASP A 99 -19.40 2.63 5.07
CA ASP A 99 -19.55 1.18 5.07
C ASP A 99 -19.12 0.59 3.70
N ILE A 100 -19.49 1.22 2.57
CA ILE A 100 -19.02 0.84 1.23
C ILE A 100 -17.48 0.83 1.17
N GLY A 101 -16.83 1.95 1.51
CA GLY A 101 -15.37 2.06 1.41
C GLY A 101 -14.64 1.10 2.35
N ARG A 102 -15.13 0.95 3.59
CA ARG A 102 -14.55 0.05 4.60
C ARG A 102 -14.69 -1.42 4.21
N ASN A 103 -15.89 -1.83 3.77
CA ASN A 103 -16.14 -3.21 3.36
C ASN A 103 -15.35 -3.57 2.10
N ALA A 104 -15.29 -2.67 1.12
CA ALA A 104 -14.49 -2.87 -0.09
C ALA A 104 -13.00 -3.08 0.24
N TRP A 105 -12.42 -2.22 1.09
CA TRP A 105 -11.04 -2.38 1.53
C TRP A 105 -10.82 -3.72 2.25
N ASN A 106 -11.68 -4.07 3.20
CA ASN A 106 -11.59 -5.32 3.95
C ASN A 106 -11.67 -6.55 3.04
N ILE A 107 -12.61 -6.55 2.08
CA ILE A 107 -12.78 -7.65 1.12
C ILE A 107 -11.50 -7.78 0.28
N VAL A 108 -11.02 -6.70 -0.33
CA VAL A 108 -9.86 -6.75 -1.23
C VAL A 108 -8.59 -7.16 -0.48
N VAL A 109 -8.30 -6.57 0.68
CA VAL A 109 -7.09 -6.86 1.46
C VAL A 109 -7.06 -8.32 1.92
N ASN A 110 -8.20 -8.88 2.34
CA ASN A 110 -8.22 -10.23 2.89
C ASN A 110 -8.39 -11.33 1.83
N LYS A 111 -9.05 -11.05 0.70
CA LYS A 111 -9.49 -12.07 -0.24
C LYS A 111 -8.85 -11.99 -1.63
N HIS A 112 -8.37 -10.82 -2.04
CA HIS A 112 -7.91 -10.56 -3.41
C HIS A 112 -6.47 -10.06 -3.50
N THR A 113 -5.75 -10.01 -2.38
CA THR A 113 -4.43 -9.38 -2.29
C THR A 113 -3.31 -10.42 -2.21
N TYR A 114 -2.31 -10.29 -3.08
CA TYR A 114 -1.08 -11.08 -3.06
C TYR A 114 -0.15 -10.63 -1.92
N ALA A 115 0.86 -11.43 -1.59
CA ALA A 115 1.79 -11.17 -0.48
C ALA A 115 2.51 -9.80 -0.57
N ILE A 116 2.68 -9.28 -1.78
CA ILE A 116 3.30 -7.97 -2.04
C ILE A 116 2.36 -6.78 -1.81
N GLY A 117 1.09 -7.02 -1.46
CA GLY A 117 0.07 -5.98 -1.25
C GLY A 117 -0.69 -5.54 -2.50
N GLY A 118 -0.31 -6.04 -3.69
CA GLY A 118 -1.04 -5.84 -4.94
C GLY A 118 -2.21 -6.80 -5.13
N ASN A 119 -3.06 -6.52 -6.12
CA ASN A 119 -4.23 -7.35 -6.46
C ASN A 119 -4.46 -7.37 -7.97
N SER A 120 -5.44 -8.19 -8.39
CA SER A 120 -5.82 -8.47 -9.78
C SER A 120 -4.81 -9.30 -10.58
N GLN A 121 -5.32 -9.91 -11.65
CA GLN A 121 -4.53 -10.55 -12.69
C GLN A 121 -5.13 -10.20 -14.04
N ALA A 122 -4.30 -9.75 -14.98
CA ALA A 122 -4.75 -9.09 -16.20
C ALA A 122 -5.78 -8.00 -15.90
N GLU A 123 -5.52 -7.15 -14.90
CA GLU A 123 -6.37 -6.02 -14.47
C GLU A 123 -7.70 -6.40 -13.80
N HIS A 124 -8.08 -7.68 -13.77
CA HIS A 124 -9.38 -8.11 -13.25
C HIS A 124 -9.25 -8.79 -11.89
N PHE A 125 -10.23 -8.55 -11.02
CA PHE A 125 -10.41 -9.37 -9.83
C PHE A 125 -10.71 -10.81 -10.26
N ARG A 126 -10.09 -11.76 -9.57
CA ARG A 126 -10.40 -13.18 -9.71
C ARG A 126 -11.40 -13.58 -8.63
N ALA A 127 -11.72 -14.87 -8.54
CA ALA A 127 -12.52 -15.35 -7.42
C ALA A 127 -11.82 -14.99 -6.09
N PRO A 128 -12.57 -14.68 -5.02
CA PRO A 128 -11.97 -14.51 -3.70
C PRO A 128 -11.25 -15.79 -3.30
N ASP A 129 -10.15 -15.67 -2.55
CA ASP A 129 -9.32 -16.81 -2.15
C ASP A 129 -8.85 -17.65 -3.37
N ALA A 130 -8.21 -16.99 -4.34
CA ALA A 130 -7.64 -17.64 -5.53
C ALA A 130 -6.21 -17.17 -5.82
N ILE A 131 -5.41 -16.91 -4.79
CA ILE A 131 -4.08 -16.31 -4.95
C ILE A 131 -3.10 -17.27 -5.64
N ALA A 132 -3.04 -18.53 -5.21
CA ALA A 132 -2.11 -19.51 -5.75
C ALA A 132 -2.34 -19.80 -7.24
N GLY A 133 -3.60 -19.79 -7.68
CA GLY A 133 -4.01 -20.08 -9.05
C GLY A 133 -3.66 -18.99 -10.08
N PHE A 134 -3.36 -17.77 -9.66
CA PHE A 134 -3.17 -16.60 -10.53
C PHE A 134 -1.80 -15.92 -10.37
N LEU A 135 -0.78 -16.69 -9.97
CA LEU A 135 0.63 -16.27 -10.01
C LEU A 135 1.16 -16.30 -11.45
N THR A 136 0.90 -15.25 -12.21
CA THR A 136 1.15 -15.16 -13.66
C THR A 136 2.10 -14.01 -14.02
N ASP A 137 2.32 -13.80 -15.33
CA ASP A 137 3.17 -12.73 -15.86
C ASP A 137 2.51 -11.34 -15.77
N ASP A 138 1.17 -11.30 -15.69
CA ASP A 138 0.33 -10.10 -15.70
C ASP A 138 -0.42 -9.91 -14.37
N THR A 139 0.21 -10.34 -13.28
CA THR A 139 -0.30 -10.13 -11.92
C THR A 139 -0.04 -8.70 -11.46
N CYS A 140 -0.88 -8.18 -10.56
CA CYS A 140 -0.63 -6.95 -9.83
C CYS A 140 -0.42 -5.71 -10.73
N GLU A 141 -1.51 -5.15 -11.27
CA GLU A 141 -1.48 -3.81 -11.85
C GLU A 141 -1.11 -2.76 -10.78
N ALA A 142 -0.19 -1.86 -11.09
CA ALA A 142 0.29 -0.85 -10.15
C ALA A 142 -0.77 0.19 -9.76
N CYS A 143 -1.64 0.62 -10.68
CA CYS A 143 -2.74 1.56 -10.38
C CYS A 143 -3.64 1.05 -9.26
N ASN A 144 -3.85 -0.26 -9.16
CA ASN A 144 -4.68 -0.85 -8.13
C ASN A 144 -4.07 -0.62 -6.75
N SER A 145 -2.75 -0.78 -6.64
CA SER A 145 -2.04 -0.54 -5.39
C SER A 145 -2.01 0.94 -5.06
N TYR A 146 -1.76 1.79 -6.04
CA TYR A 146 -1.87 3.25 -5.89
C TYR A 146 -3.24 3.67 -5.30
N ASN A 147 -4.34 3.21 -5.90
CA ASN A 147 -5.69 3.54 -5.43
C ASN A 147 -6.04 2.84 -4.11
N MET A 148 -5.55 1.63 -3.86
CA MET A 148 -5.69 0.99 -2.54
C MET A 148 -4.97 1.79 -1.46
N LEU A 149 -3.78 2.35 -1.72
CA LEU A 149 -3.08 3.22 -0.78
C LEU A 149 -3.85 4.52 -0.52
N LYS A 150 -4.43 5.14 -1.56
CA LYS A 150 -5.36 6.28 -1.39
C LYS A 150 -6.57 5.91 -0.51
N LEU A 151 -7.22 4.78 -0.77
CA LEU A 151 -8.36 4.32 0.03
C LEU A 151 -7.96 4.08 1.49
N THR A 152 -6.82 3.42 1.69
CA THR A 152 -6.25 3.06 2.99
C THR A 152 -6.03 4.29 3.87
N ARG A 153 -5.38 5.33 3.33
CA ARG A 153 -5.15 6.57 4.10
C ARG A 153 -6.45 7.32 4.43
N GLU A 154 -7.43 7.27 3.52
CA GLU A 154 -8.71 7.93 3.74
C GLU A 154 -9.49 7.27 4.87
N LEU A 155 -9.45 5.94 4.96
CA LEU A 155 -10.01 5.14 6.07
C LEU A 155 -9.24 5.36 7.37
N TRP A 156 -7.91 5.30 7.32
CA TRP A 156 -7.07 5.53 8.50
C TRP A 156 -7.32 6.91 9.12
N ALA A 157 -7.50 7.95 8.30
CA ALA A 157 -7.81 9.29 8.81
C ALA A 157 -9.15 9.36 9.58
N LEU A 158 -10.06 8.39 9.38
CA LEU A 158 -11.31 8.27 10.13
C LEU A 158 -11.18 7.37 11.37
N ASN A 159 -10.15 6.50 11.41
CA ASN A 159 -9.87 5.59 12.51
C ASN A 159 -8.35 5.49 12.77
N PRO A 160 -7.71 6.55 13.29
CA PRO A 160 -6.24 6.63 13.37
C PRO A 160 -5.62 5.76 14.46
N THR A 161 -6.42 4.93 15.14
CA THR A 161 -5.95 3.92 16.11
C THR A 161 -5.74 2.54 15.50
N ASP A 162 -6.27 2.29 14.31
CA ASP A 162 -6.15 1.01 13.63
C ASP A 162 -4.87 0.95 12.80
N ALA A 163 -3.87 0.21 13.31
CA ALA A 163 -2.59 0.07 12.63
C ALA A 163 -2.66 -0.80 11.37
N SER A 164 -3.71 -1.63 11.21
CA SER A 164 -3.83 -2.56 10.08
C SER A 164 -3.81 -1.84 8.73
N TYR A 165 -4.35 -0.63 8.67
CA TYR A 165 -4.28 0.23 7.49
C TYR A 165 -2.83 0.52 7.09
N PHE A 166 -1.98 0.93 8.04
CA PHE A 166 -0.59 1.25 7.73
C PHE A 166 0.34 0.05 7.68
N ASP A 167 -0.06 -1.10 8.23
CA ASP A 167 0.58 -2.38 7.95
C ASP A 167 0.36 -2.79 6.48
N PHE A 168 -0.85 -2.60 5.95
CA PHE A 168 -1.11 -2.79 4.52
C PHE A 168 -0.41 -1.71 3.67
N TYR A 169 -0.44 -0.44 4.10
CA TYR A 169 0.19 0.66 3.36
C TYR A 169 1.68 0.42 3.18
N GLU A 170 2.39 0.09 4.26
CA GLU A 170 3.81 -0.25 4.27
C GLU A 170 4.09 -1.44 3.35
N LYS A 171 3.30 -2.51 3.45
CA LYS A 171 3.45 -3.72 2.62
C LYS A 171 3.34 -3.40 1.13
N ALA A 172 2.28 -2.73 0.69
CA ALA A 172 2.05 -2.46 -0.72
C ALA A 172 3.02 -1.41 -1.29
N LEU A 173 3.37 -0.38 -0.51
CA LEU A 173 4.36 0.61 -0.93
C LEU A 173 5.72 -0.05 -1.12
N LEU A 174 6.21 -0.77 -0.11
CA LEU A 174 7.56 -1.32 -0.10
C LEU A 174 7.72 -2.47 -1.09
N ASN A 175 6.72 -3.35 -1.21
CA ASN A 175 6.89 -4.60 -1.96
C ASN A 175 6.30 -4.56 -3.38
N HIS A 176 5.49 -3.56 -3.70
CA HIS A 176 4.93 -3.43 -5.04
C HIS A 176 5.35 -2.11 -5.70
N LEU A 177 5.00 -0.97 -5.11
CA LEU A 177 5.17 0.33 -5.79
C LEU A 177 6.63 0.79 -5.85
N LEU A 178 7.44 0.55 -4.81
CA LEU A 178 8.84 0.97 -4.81
C LEU A 178 9.64 0.29 -5.94
N GLY A 179 9.45 -1.03 -6.11
CA GLY A 179 10.11 -1.80 -7.17
C GLY A 179 9.53 -1.61 -8.57
N GLN A 180 8.45 -0.82 -8.71
CA GLN A 180 7.79 -0.55 -9.99
C GLN A 180 8.64 0.35 -10.89
N GLN A 181 9.50 1.21 -10.33
CA GLN A 181 10.37 2.09 -11.09
C GLN A 181 11.71 1.39 -11.37
N ASN A 182 12.22 1.54 -12.60
CA ASN A 182 13.52 1.03 -13.01
C ASN A 182 14.63 1.86 -12.37
N PRO A 183 15.40 1.33 -11.41
CA PRO A 183 16.46 2.09 -10.75
C PRO A 183 17.66 2.36 -11.67
N SER A 184 17.78 1.63 -12.78
CA SER A 184 18.86 1.82 -13.78
C SER A 184 18.48 2.81 -14.89
N SER A 185 17.31 3.45 -14.80
CA SER A 185 16.85 4.44 -15.76
C SER A 185 16.90 5.83 -15.14
N ASP A 186 17.71 6.72 -15.72
CA ASP A 186 17.76 8.15 -15.33
C ASP A 186 16.44 8.89 -15.62
N HIS A 187 15.53 8.26 -16.37
CA HIS A 187 14.21 8.77 -16.74
C HIS A 187 13.10 8.22 -15.83
N GLY A 188 13.42 7.29 -14.92
CA GLY A 188 12.45 6.74 -13.96
C GLY A 188 11.31 5.95 -14.60
N HIS A 189 11.58 5.22 -15.69
CA HIS A 189 10.58 4.38 -16.37
C HIS A 189 9.96 3.34 -15.41
N VAL A 190 8.69 2.99 -15.61
CA VAL A 190 7.91 2.13 -14.71
C VAL A 190 7.34 0.90 -15.43
N THR A 191 7.06 -0.19 -14.69
CA THR A 191 6.25 -1.30 -15.20
C THR A 191 4.75 -1.08 -14.98
N TYR A 192 3.93 -1.80 -15.75
CA TYR A 192 2.47 -1.85 -15.54
C TYR A 192 2.09 -2.97 -14.56
N PHE A 193 2.51 -4.19 -14.87
CA PHE A 193 2.35 -5.38 -14.03
C PHE A 193 3.61 -5.70 -13.25
N THR A 194 3.43 -6.41 -12.15
CA THR A 194 4.51 -7.01 -11.36
C THR A 194 4.33 -8.53 -11.36
N PRO A 195 5.01 -9.26 -12.28
CA PRO A 195 4.87 -10.71 -12.40
C PRO A 195 5.11 -11.41 -11.07
N LEU A 196 4.24 -12.36 -10.72
CA LEU A 196 4.42 -13.23 -9.54
C LEU A 196 4.60 -14.70 -9.91
N LYS A 197 4.55 -15.04 -11.21
CA LYS A 197 4.97 -16.33 -11.74
C LYS A 197 6.41 -16.63 -11.36
N ALA A 198 6.68 -17.87 -10.98
CA ALA A 198 8.04 -18.34 -10.77
C ALA A 198 8.89 -18.20 -12.05
N GLY A 199 10.03 -17.54 -11.92
CA GLY A 199 10.91 -17.20 -13.05
C GLY A 199 10.44 -15.97 -13.83
N GLY A 200 9.41 -15.27 -13.36
CA GLY A 200 8.98 -13.98 -13.89
C GLY A 200 10.04 -12.90 -13.69
N ARG A 201 9.94 -11.83 -14.48
CA ARG A 201 10.90 -10.73 -14.49
C ARG A 201 10.19 -9.42 -14.82
N ARG A 202 10.55 -8.33 -14.14
CA ARG A 202 10.05 -6.99 -14.46
C ARG A 202 10.61 -6.50 -15.79
N GLY A 203 9.78 -5.76 -16.53
CA GLY A 203 10.21 -5.09 -17.75
C GLY A 203 10.47 -6.01 -18.94
N VAL A 204 9.88 -7.22 -18.94
CA VAL A 204 9.82 -8.11 -20.10
C VAL A 204 8.37 -8.47 -20.42
N GLY A 205 7.99 -8.35 -21.70
CA GLY A 205 6.65 -8.70 -22.17
C GLY A 205 6.17 -7.77 -23.29
N PRO A 206 5.00 -8.08 -23.88
CA PRO A 206 4.41 -7.22 -24.90
C PRO A 206 4.04 -5.85 -24.32
N ALA A 207 4.14 -4.80 -25.15
CA ALA A 207 3.72 -3.45 -24.78
C ALA A 207 2.20 -3.39 -24.50
N TRP A 208 1.40 -4.19 -25.22
CA TRP A 208 -0.02 -4.39 -24.95
C TRP A 208 -0.17 -5.34 -23.76
N GLY A 209 -0.45 -4.75 -22.59
CA GLY A 209 -0.35 -5.40 -21.29
C GLY A 209 0.87 -4.95 -20.47
N GLY A 210 1.71 -4.03 -20.95
CA GLY A 210 2.67 -3.31 -20.11
C GLY A 210 3.70 -4.17 -19.34
N GLY A 211 4.03 -5.35 -19.86
CA GLY A 211 5.07 -6.22 -19.29
C GLY A 211 6.48 -5.64 -19.44
N THR A 212 6.68 -4.72 -20.39
CA THR A 212 7.92 -3.97 -20.60
C THR A 212 8.01 -2.72 -19.71
N TRP A 213 9.19 -2.11 -19.64
CA TRP A 213 9.35 -0.78 -19.06
C TRP A 213 8.63 0.26 -19.92
N SER A 214 8.01 1.26 -19.29
CA SER A 214 7.50 2.43 -20.00
C SER A 214 8.61 3.11 -20.77
N THR A 215 8.25 3.98 -21.72
CA THR A 215 9.20 4.81 -22.47
C THR A 215 8.75 6.26 -22.42
N ASP A 216 9.65 7.20 -22.71
CA ASP A 216 9.34 8.63 -22.70
C ASP A 216 8.17 9.00 -23.64
N TYR A 217 8.10 8.37 -24.82
CA TYR A 217 7.25 8.84 -25.92
C TYR A 217 6.35 7.77 -26.55
N ASN A 218 6.48 6.49 -26.19
CA ASN A 218 5.69 5.40 -26.79
C ASN A 218 4.81 4.65 -25.77
N SER A 219 4.83 5.07 -24.51
CA SER A 219 3.97 4.55 -23.46
C SER A 219 2.98 5.64 -23.06
N PHE A 220 1.69 5.30 -23.00
CA PHE A 220 0.60 6.20 -22.61
C PHE A 220 -0.39 5.45 -21.71
N TRP A 221 0.15 4.74 -20.72
CA TRP A 221 -0.61 3.83 -19.88
C TRP A 221 -1.09 4.51 -18.60
N CYS A 222 -2.18 4.02 -18.02
CA CYS A 222 -2.66 4.49 -16.71
C CYS A 222 -1.57 4.39 -15.62
N CYS A 223 -0.79 3.31 -15.60
CA CYS A 223 0.29 3.07 -14.64
C CYS A 223 1.46 4.07 -14.77
N GLN A 224 1.63 4.71 -15.92
CA GLN A 224 2.61 5.79 -16.07
C GLN A 224 2.11 7.06 -15.37
N GLY A 225 0.82 7.39 -15.50
CA GLY A 225 0.21 8.51 -14.79
C GLY A 225 0.29 8.32 -13.26
N THR A 226 -0.17 7.18 -12.76
CA THR A 226 -0.10 6.89 -11.32
C THR A 226 1.33 6.67 -10.82
N GLY A 227 2.24 6.20 -11.66
CA GLY A 227 3.67 6.08 -11.35
C GLY A 227 4.33 7.44 -11.09
N VAL A 228 4.02 8.47 -11.87
CA VAL A 228 4.45 9.85 -11.60
C VAL A 228 3.87 10.35 -10.28
N GLU A 229 2.58 10.15 -10.05
CA GLU A 229 1.94 10.57 -8.79
C GLU A 229 2.51 9.85 -7.56
N THR A 230 2.83 8.56 -7.67
CA THR A 230 3.42 7.77 -6.58
C THR A 230 4.77 8.32 -6.15
N ASN A 231 5.67 8.54 -7.12
CA ASN A 231 7.05 8.95 -6.84
C ASN A 231 7.18 10.42 -6.41
N THR A 232 6.17 11.26 -6.68
CA THR A 232 6.16 12.66 -6.23
C THR A 232 5.64 12.86 -4.82
N LYS A 233 5.06 11.83 -4.19
CA LYS A 233 4.35 11.97 -2.91
C LYS A 233 4.77 10.98 -1.82
N LEU A 234 5.92 10.31 -1.95
CA LEU A 234 6.40 9.31 -0.97
C LEU A 234 6.43 9.81 0.49
N MET A 235 6.53 11.13 0.70
CA MET A 235 6.56 11.76 2.01
C MET A 235 5.18 11.98 2.65
N ASP A 236 4.11 11.95 1.87
CA ASP A 236 2.79 12.48 2.26
C ASP A 236 2.02 11.59 3.26
N SER A 237 2.56 10.40 3.56
CA SER A 237 1.97 9.39 4.44
C SER A 237 2.89 8.95 5.58
N ILE A 238 4.05 9.59 5.71
CA ILE A 238 4.97 9.31 6.83
C ILE A 238 4.34 9.76 8.14
N TYR A 239 3.78 10.96 8.14
CA TYR A 239 3.21 11.61 9.31
C TYR A 239 1.79 12.11 9.05
N PHE A 240 0.98 12.09 10.09
CA PHE A 240 -0.31 12.80 10.16
C PHE A 240 -0.39 13.50 11.50
N HIS A 241 -1.27 14.49 11.65
CA HIS A 241 -1.40 15.18 12.92
C HIS A 241 -2.80 15.73 13.18
N THR A 242 -3.16 15.82 14.46
CA THR A 242 -4.26 16.67 14.95
C THR A 242 -3.68 18.01 15.46
N SER A 243 -4.41 18.73 16.30
CA SER A 243 -3.89 19.89 17.02
C SER A 243 -2.88 19.53 18.11
N ASP A 244 -2.88 18.28 18.61
CA ASP A 244 -2.12 17.88 19.81
C ASP A 244 -1.44 16.52 19.70
N THR A 245 -1.61 15.81 18.59
CA THR A 245 -1.03 14.48 18.36
C THR A 245 -0.32 14.45 17.02
N LEU A 246 0.91 13.93 17.01
CA LEU A 246 1.67 13.60 15.81
C LEU A 246 1.70 12.08 15.66
N TYR A 247 1.14 11.56 14.58
CA TYR A 247 1.18 10.16 14.20
C TYR A 247 2.40 9.89 13.34
N VAL A 248 3.18 8.88 13.71
CA VAL A 248 4.28 8.35 12.92
C VAL A 248 3.85 7.02 12.35
N ASN A 249 3.61 7.00 11.04
CA ASN A 249 3.06 5.86 10.34
C ASN A 249 4.13 5.08 9.57
N LEU A 250 5.09 5.75 8.92
CA LEU A 250 6.15 5.08 8.16
C LEU A 250 7.54 5.38 8.75
N PHE A 251 8.46 4.43 8.58
CA PHE A 251 9.82 4.54 9.08
C PHE A 251 10.80 4.85 7.94
N THR A 252 11.03 6.13 7.67
CA THR A 252 11.90 6.56 6.56
C THR A 252 12.65 7.85 6.92
N PRO A 253 13.90 8.05 6.45
CA PRO A 253 14.64 9.30 6.65
C PRO A 253 13.82 10.51 6.22
N SER A 254 13.55 11.42 7.16
CA SER A 254 12.68 12.55 6.87
C SER A 254 12.85 13.70 7.86
N LYS A 255 12.39 14.88 7.44
CA LYS A 255 12.28 16.06 8.30
C LYS A 255 10.88 16.65 8.17
N LEU A 256 10.12 16.62 9.27
CA LEU A 256 8.84 17.28 9.39
C LEU A 256 9.02 18.69 9.96
N ASN A 257 8.33 19.66 9.37
CA ASN A 257 8.10 20.97 9.97
C ASN A 257 6.62 21.09 10.37
N TRP A 258 6.33 20.96 11.65
CA TRP A 258 4.98 21.10 12.21
C TRP A 258 4.75 22.54 12.64
N SER A 259 4.47 23.39 11.66
CA SER A 259 4.41 24.85 11.81
C SER A 259 3.39 25.31 12.84
N GLN A 260 2.23 24.66 12.94
CA GLN A 260 1.17 24.98 13.91
C GLN A 260 1.64 24.82 15.37
N LYS A 261 2.61 23.93 15.62
CA LYS A 261 3.24 23.73 16.94
C LYS A 261 4.60 24.40 17.07
N LYS A 262 5.14 24.98 15.99
CA LYS A 262 6.52 25.50 15.92
C LYS A 262 7.57 24.45 16.33
N VAL A 263 7.32 23.20 15.93
CA VAL A 263 8.20 22.05 16.21
C VAL A 263 8.69 21.46 14.88
N SER A 264 9.94 21.00 14.86
CA SER A 264 10.47 20.15 13.78
C SER A 264 10.91 18.81 14.33
N ILE A 265 10.68 17.76 13.55
CA ILE A 265 11.07 16.39 13.87
C ILE A 265 11.99 15.91 12.75
N THR A 266 13.18 15.44 13.10
CA THR A 266 14.08 14.76 12.17
C THR A 266 14.10 13.28 12.52
N GLN A 267 13.70 12.45 11.56
CA GLN A 267 13.77 11.00 11.66
C GLN A 267 15.01 10.49 10.92
N THR A 268 15.83 9.73 11.63
CA THR A 268 17.03 9.07 11.10
C THR A 268 16.88 7.57 11.28
N THR A 269 17.07 6.81 10.21
CA THR A 269 16.91 5.35 10.17
C THR A 269 17.49 4.80 8.88
N ASP A 270 17.96 3.55 8.92
CA ASP A 270 18.30 2.77 7.71
C ASP A 270 17.23 1.69 7.45
N PHE A 271 16.04 1.85 8.01
CA PHE A 271 14.90 0.95 7.77
C PHE A 271 14.60 0.86 6.26
N PRO A 272 14.36 -0.34 5.71
CA PRO A 272 14.16 -1.61 6.40
C PRO A 272 15.42 -2.48 6.60
N GLU A 273 16.63 -1.96 6.36
CA GLU A 273 17.86 -2.73 6.63
C GLU A 273 18.22 -2.78 8.12
N SER A 274 17.84 -1.72 8.84
CA SER A 274 17.92 -1.53 10.30
C SER A 274 16.54 -1.65 10.94
N ASP A 275 16.52 -2.09 12.21
CA ASP A 275 15.31 -2.17 13.03
C ASP A 275 15.05 -0.91 13.87
N THR A 276 15.92 0.10 13.79
CA THR A 276 15.93 1.24 14.71
C THR A 276 15.73 2.57 14.00
N SER A 277 14.78 3.37 14.50
CA SER A 277 14.52 4.73 14.04
C SER A 277 14.63 5.73 15.20
N THR A 278 15.37 6.82 14.99
CA THR A 278 15.53 7.89 15.99
C THR A 278 14.88 9.18 15.51
N PHE A 279 14.05 9.76 16.35
CA PHE A 279 13.36 11.03 16.16
C PHE A 279 14.01 12.09 17.05
N LYS A 280 14.58 13.13 16.44
CA LYS A 280 15.09 14.30 17.15
C LYS A 280 14.09 15.44 17.06
N ILE A 281 13.71 15.99 18.21
CA ILE A 281 12.74 17.07 18.33
C ILE A 281 13.48 18.40 18.48
N SER A 282 13.02 19.43 17.77
CA SER A 282 13.56 20.79 17.83
C SER A 282 12.43 21.82 17.80
N GLY A 283 12.63 23.01 18.37
CA GLY A 283 11.64 24.09 18.41
C GLY A 283 11.11 24.41 19.81
N ASP A 284 9.91 24.98 19.86
CA ASP A 284 9.31 25.50 21.10
C ASP A 284 8.93 24.38 22.08
N THR A 285 9.13 24.64 23.37
CA THR A 285 8.68 23.73 24.42
C THR A 285 7.15 23.70 24.46
N SER A 286 6.56 22.53 24.25
CA SER A 286 5.10 22.37 24.23
C SER A 286 4.66 20.96 24.58
N GLU A 287 3.46 20.80 25.13
CA GLU A 287 2.84 19.49 25.35
C GLU A 287 2.12 19.00 24.09
N TRP A 288 2.38 17.74 23.73
CA TRP A 288 1.70 17.01 22.67
C TRP A 288 2.01 15.50 22.77
N THR A 289 1.28 14.69 22.02
CA THR A 289 1.41 13.23 21.98
C THR A 289 2.14 12.79 20.72
N LEU A 290 3.22 12.03 20.88
CA LEU A 290 3.82 11.26 19.77
C LEU A 290 3.15 9.88 19.73
N SER A 291 2.39 9.62 18.66
CA SER A 291 1.69 8.36 18.42
C SER A 291 2.49 7.53 17.41
N VAL A 292 3.23 6.54 17.89
CA VAL A 292 4.13 5.72 17.05
C VAL A 292 3.45 4.42 16.66
N ARG A 293 3.33 4.11 15.36
CA ARG A 293 2.85 2.80 14.91
C ARG A 293 3.81 1.71 15.38
N ILE A 294 3.28 0.66 16.00
CA ILE A 294 3.98 -0.59 16.24
C ILE A 294 3.41 -1.62 15.25
N PRO A 295 4.14 -1.98 14.19
CA PRO A 295 3.62 -2.87 13.15
C PRO A 295 3.23 -4.24 13.71
N SER A 296 2.23 -4.90 13.12
CA SER A 296 1.81 -6.25 13.55
C SER A 296 2.91 -7.30 13.45
N TRP A 297 3.84 -7.15 12.51
CA TRP A 297 4.98 -8.05 12.33
C TRP A 297 6.09 -7.86 13.39
N ALA A 298 6.13 -6.72 14.09
CA ALA A 298 7.21 -6.39 15.01
C ALA A 298 6.93 -6.97 16.39
N SER A 299 7.66 -8.03 16.77
CA SER A 299 7.60 -8.58 18.13
C SER A 299 8.65 -7.91 19.02
N LYS A 300 8.33 -7.66 20.30
CA LYS A 300 9.25 -7.05 21.28
C LYS A 300 9.75 -5.65 20.89
N ALA A 301 8.90 -4.86 20.24
CA ALA A 301 9.20 -3.46 19.98
C ALA A 301 9.53 -2.72 21.29
N SER A 302 10.43 -1.75 21.23
CA SER A 302 10.79 -0.93 22.39
C SER A 302 10.91 0.54 22.02
N ILE A 303 10.60 1.41 22.97
CA ILE A 303 10.72 2.85 22.80
C ILE A 303 11.52 3.42 23.97
N LYS A 304 12.48 4.28 23.66
CA LYS A 304 13.24 5.07 24.64
C LYS A 304 13.05 6.56 24.38
N VAL A 305 12.95 7.35 25.44
CA VAL A 305 12.98 8.81 25.38
C VAL A 305 14.19 9.30 26.16
N ASN A 306 15.08 10.05 25.50
CA ASN A 306 16.35 10.52 26.08
C ASN A 306 17.18 9.37 26.71
N GLY A 307 17.20 8.21 26.05
CA GLY A 307 17.93 7.01 26.49
C GLY A 307 17.23 6.17 27.56
N GLN A 308 16.14 6.65 28.16
CA GLN A 308 15.36 5.92 29.18
C GLN A 308 14.16 5.23 28.56
N ALA A 309 13.81 4.03 29.02
CA ALA A 309 12.63 3.31 28.54
C ALA A 309 11.36 4.16 28.70
N ALA A 310 10.54 4.24 27.65
CA ALA A 310 9.27 4.93 27.71
C ALA A 310 8.28 4.09 28.53
N ASN A 311 7.65 4.69 29.55
CA ASN A 311 6.62 4.04 30.33
C ASN A 311 5.25 4.15 29.62
N VAL A 312 5.11 3.43 28.51
CA VAL A 312 3.90 3.42 27.68
C VAL A 312 3.54 1.99 27.28
N ASP A 313 2.28 1.75 26.95
CA ASP A 313 1.85 0.47 26.39
C ASP A 313 2.38 0.31 24.95
N ILE A 314 3.09 -0.78 24.70
CA ILE A 314 3.70 -1.11 23.40
C ILE A 314 3.18 -2.48 23.00
N GLN A 315 2.33 -2.50 21.98
CA GLN A 315 1.68 -3.72 21.49
C GLN A 315 1.74 -3.76 19.97
N SER A 316 2.11 -4.90 19.40
CA SER A 316 2.11 -5.13 17.96
C SER A 316 0.72 -4.90 17.37
N GLY A 317 0.66 -4.24 16.22
CA GLY A 317 -0.60 -3.89 15.55
C GLY A 317 -1.37 -2.74 16.21
N LYS A 318 -0.71 -1.91 17.04
CA LYS A 318 -1.31 -0.75 17.70
C LYS A 318 -0.39 0.48 17.61
N TYR A 319 -0.89 1.62 18.10
CA TYR A 319 -0.09 2.82 18.28
C TYR A 319 0.33 2.98 19.75
N ALA A 320 1.62 3.19 19.99
CA ALA A 320 2.15 3.57 21.30
C ALA A 320 2.07 5.10 21.46
N LEU A 321 1.39 5.56 22.52
CA LEU A 321 1.11 6.97 22.76
C LEU A 321 2.06 7.54 23.81
N ILE A 322 2.90 8.48 23.41
CA ILE A 322 3.88 9.15 24.29
C ILE A 322 3.47 10.60 24.46
N LYS A 323 2.73 10.89 25.53
CA LYS A 323 2.33 12.26 25.88
C LYS A 323 3.37 12.88 26.80
N ARG A 324 3.93 14.02 26.39
CA ARG A 324 5.01 14.72 27.13
C ARG A 324 5.01 16.22 26.80
N GLN A 325 5.58 17.00 27.71
CA GLN A 325 6.11 18.32 27.40
C GLN A 325 7.47 18.17 26.70
N TRP A 326 7.46 18.29 25.38
CA TRP A 326 8.66 18.11 24.56
C TRP A 326 9.47 19.40 24.50
N LYS A 327 10.79 19.29 24.44
CA LYS A 327 11.71 20.42 24.27
C LYS A 327 12.76 20.12 23.20
N SER A 328 13.36 21.18 22.67
CA SER A 328 14.45 21.05 21.71
C SER A 328 15.58 20.19 22.27
N GLY A 329 16.05 19.23 21.47
CA GLY A 329 17.08 18.28 21.85
C GLY A 329 16.55 16.96 22.41
N ASP A 330 15.25 16.85 22.72
CA ASP A 330 14.67 15.55 23.10
C ASP A 330 14.79 14.56 21.94
N THR A 331 15.07 13.31 22.30
CA THR A 331 15.20 12.19 21.35
C THR A 331 14.25 11.06 21.71
N VAL A 332 13.63 10.47 20.70
CA VAL A 332 12.86 9.23 20.82
C VAL A 332 13.52 8.18 19.94
N THR A 333 13.90 7.05 20.51
CA THR A 333 14.43 5.90 19.75
C THR A 333 13.39 4.80 19.78
N VAL A 334 12.98 4.35 18.60
CA VAL A 334 12.03 3.26 18.39
C VAL A 334 12.78 2.10 17.77
N GLN A 335 12.73 0.93 18.42
CA GLN A 335 13.28 -0.31 17.89
C GLN A 335 12.13 -1.26 17.56
N LEU A 336 12.13 -1.79 16.34
CA LEU A 336 11.13 -2.69 15.77
C LEU A 336 11.80 -3.99 15.30
N PRO A 337 12.11 -4.92 16.22
CA PRO A 337 12.85 -6.13 15.85
C PRO A 337 12.19 -6.90 14.71
N MET A 338 12.97 -7.18 13.67
CA MET A 338 12.54 -7.90 12.48
C MET A 338 12.91 -9.38 12.58
N SER A 339 12.01 -10.26 12.13
CA SER A 339 12.22 -11.69 12.03
C SER A 339 11.70 -12.23 10.69
N LEU A 340 12.21 -13.40 10.31
CA LEU A 340 11.66 -14.14 9.18
C LEU A 340 10.25 -14.64 9.52
N HIS A 341 9.34 -14.54 8.55
CA HIS A 341 8.03 -15.18 8.61
C HIS A 341 7.54 -15.51 7.19
N THR A 342 6.48 -16.31 7.08
CA THR A 342 5.86 -16.65 5.80
C THR A 342 4.56 -15.89 5.61
N VAL A 343 4.23 -15.58 4.35
CA VAL A 343 2.93 -15.06 3.92
C VAL A 343 2.35 -16.07 2.94
N ALA A 344 1.58 -17.02 3.48
CA ALA A 344 0.94 -18.06 2.68
C ALA A 344 -0.11 -17.47 1.73
N ALA A 345 -0.31 -18.12 0.58
CA ALA A 345 -1.49 -17.90 -0.23
C ALA A 345 -2.73 -18.26 0.59
N ASN A 346 -3.79 -17.47 0.49
CA ASN A 346 -5.00 -17.68 1.30
C ASN A 346 -5.76 -18.96 0.92
N ASP A 347 -5.49 -19.51 -0.26
CA ASP A 347 -6.08 -20.72 -0.84
C ASP A 347 -5.16 -21.95 -0.83
N ASP A 348 -3.86 -21.77 -0.55
CA ASP A 348 -2.90 -22.86 -0.42
C ASP A 348 -1.83 -22.53 0.64
N GLN A 349 -1.98 -23.14 1.83
CA GLN A 349 -1.03 -22.94 2.94
C GLN A 349 0.35 -23.56 2.70
N THR A 350 0.50 -24.40 1.68
CA THR A 350 1.80 -24.99 1.30
C THR A 350 2.58 -24.11 0.33
N LEU A 351 1.95 -23.05 -0.20
CA LEU A 351 2.55 -22.09 -1.11
C LEU A 351 2.57 -20.70 -0.47
N GLY A 352 3.73 -20.06 -0.38
CA GLY A 352 3.82 -18.74 0.25
C GLY A 352 5.07 -17.95 -0.10
N ALA A 353 5.01 -16.66 0.19
CA ALA A 353 6.18 -15.77 0.17
C ALA A 353 6.92 -15.82 1.52
N ILE A 354 8.19 -15.42 1.50
CA ILE A 354 9.01 -15.25 2.71
C ILE A 354 9.20 -13.75 2.93
N ALA A 355 9.07 -13.31 4.17
CA ALA A 355 9.25 -11.93 4.58
C ALA A 355 10.27 -11.80 5.70
N PHE A 356 10.99 -10.69 5.75
CA PHE A 356 11.80 -10.25 6.89
C PHE A 356 11.32 -8.87 7.33
N GLY A 357 10.67 -8.79 8.49
CA GLY A 357 9.89 -7.60 8.83
C GLY A 357 8.85 -7.29 7.73
N PRO A 358 8.72 -6.07 7.22
CA PRO A 358 7.75 -5.75 6.18
C PRO A 358 8.20 -6.16 4.76
N VAL A 359 9.44 -6.61 4.59
CA VAL A 359 10.06 -6.83 3.27
C VAL A 359 9.79 -8.24 2.78
N ILE A 360 9.11 -8.37 1.65
CA ILE A 360 9.01 -9.62 0.89
C ILE A 360 10.36 -9.89 0.23
N LEU A 361 10.87 -11.11 0.41
CA LEU A 361 12.10 -11.58 -0.19
C LEU A 361 11.81 -12.31 -1.50
N ALA A 362 12.68 -12.11 -2.48
CA ALA A 362 12.64 -12.78 -3.77
C ALA A 362 13.96 -13.55 -4.02
N GLY A 363 13.83 -14.75 -4.57
CA GLY A 363 14.96 -15.58 -4.95
C GLY A 363 15.50 -15.18 -6.31
N ASN A 364 16.81 -15.03 -6.43
CA ASN A 364 17.47 -14.68 -7.68
C ASN A 364 17.82 -15.94 -8.49
N TYR A 365 17.21 -16.09 -9.66
CA TYR A 365 17.46 -17.18 -10.60
C TYR A 365 18.20 -16.73 -11.87
N GLY A 366 18.73 -15.51 -11.90
CA GLY A 366 19.50 -14.99 -13.04
C GLY A 366 18.68 -14.99 -14.31
N GLN A 367 19.07 -15.78 -15.31
CA GLN A 367 18.32 -15.97 -16.56
C GLN A 367 17.63 -17.34 -16.65
N SER A 368 17.66 -18.14 -15.58
CA SER A 368 17.05 -19.47 -15.57
C SER A 368 15.53 -19.37 -15.64
N THR A 369 14.93 -20.20 -16.49
CA THR A 369 13.48 -20.42 -16.53
C THR A 369 13.07 -21.42 -15.45
N LEU A 370 11.90 -21.21 -14.83
CA LEU A 370 11.34 -22.12 -13.84
C LEU A 370 10.05 -22.77 -14.35
N ASN A 371 9.95 -24.10 -14.22
CA ASN A 371 8.77 -24.89 -14.60
C ASN A 371 7.80 -25.02 -13.42
N GLY A 372 7.45 -23.87 -12.82
CA GLY A 372 6.57 -23.76 -11.66
C GLY A 372 7.28 -23.31 -10.38
N ASN A 373 6.50 -23.17 -9.30
CA ASN A 373 7.01 -22.66 -8.03
C ASN A 373 8.06 -23.61 -7.42
N PRO A 374 9.29 -23.13 -7.17
CA PRO A 374 10.33 -23.93 -6.54
C PRO A 374 10.02 -24.23 -5.07
N THR A 375 10.59 -25.32 -4.54
CA THR A 375 10.47 -25.68 -3.12
C THR A 375 11.64 -25.11 -2.33
N ILE A 376 11.35 -24.33 -1.29
CA ILE A 376 12.36 -23.75 -0.39
C ILE A 376 12.35 -24.43 0.97
N ASP A 377 13.54 -24.78 1.47
CA ASP A 377 13.71 -25.27 2.83
C ASP A 377 13.82 -24.09 3.80
N LEU A 378 12.76 -23.83 4.56
CA LEU A 378 12.68 -22.74 5.53
C LEU A 378 13.76 -22.83 6.61
N ALA A 379 14.24 -24.02 6.96
CA ALA A 379 15.28 -24.18 7.98
C ALA A 379 16.67 -23.73 7.49
N SER A 380 16.85 -23.64 6.17
CA SER A 380 18.11 -23.25 5.53
C SER A 380 18.32 -21.74 5.42
N ILE A 381 17.25 -20.94 5.59
CA ILE A 381 17.28 -19.50 5.35
C ILE A 381 18.12 -18.80 6.43
N LYS A 382 19.16 -18.09 6.01
CA LYS A 382 20.05 -17.35 6.91
C LYS A 382 20.42 -15.99 6.30
N ARG A 383 20.33 -14.93 7.12
CA ARG A 383 20.82 -13.60 6.75
C ARG A 383 22.34 -13.66 6.54
N LYS A 384 22.82 -13.04 5.48
CA LYS A 384 24.24 -12.91 5.17
C LYS A 384 24.75 -11.61 5.76
N GLY A 385 25.65 -11.72 6.73
CA GLY A 385 26.20 -10.56 7.43
C GLY A 385 25.22 -9.88 8.39
N SER A 386 25.62 -8.72 8.90
CA SER A 386 24.87 -7.91 9.87
C SER A 386 24.23 -6.66 9.28
N THR A 387 24.52 -6.34 8.01
CA THR A 387 24.03 -5.15 7.28
C THR A 387 23.34 -5.57 5.99
N GLY A 388 22.37 -4.78 5.51
CA GLY A 388 21.62 -5.10 4.29
C GLY A 388 20.68 -6.29 4.43
N LEU A 389 19.93 -6.60 3.38
CA LEU A 389 18.87 -7.61 3.37
C LEU A 389 19.17 -8.80 2.45
N ALA A 390 20.42 -9.26 2.44
CA ALA A 390 20.82 -10.46 1.71
C ALA A 390 20.65 -11.72 2.57
N PHE A 391 20.10 -12.78 1.99
CA PHE A 391 19.91 -14.07 2.65
C PHE A 391 20.37 -15.20 1.72
N GLY A 392 20.90 -16.27 2.28
CA GLY A 392 21.12 -17.53 1.58
C GLY A 392 20.07 -18.56 2.00
N ALA A 393 19.66 -19.42 1.07
CA ALA A 393 18.76 -20.54 1.33
C ALA A 393 19.06 -21.72 0.40
N THR A 394 18.38 -22.84 0.63
CA THR A 394 18.38 -24.03 -0.22
C THR A 394 17.00 -24.19 -0.87
N SER A 395 16.97 -24.28 -2.20
CA SER A 395 15.78 -24.56 -3.01
C SER A 395 16.02 -25.80 -3.87
N GLY A 396 15.21 -26.85 -3.71
CA GLY A 396 15.35 -28.09 -4.49
C GLY A 396 16.75 -28.71 -4.43
N GLY A 397 17.43 -28.60 -3.28
CA GLY A 397 18.79 -29.10 -3.07
C GLY A 397 19.91 -28.21 -3.62
N LYS A 398 19.60 -27.03 -4.18
CA LYS A 398 20.58 -26.06 -4.68
C LYS A 398 20.57 -24.78 -3.84
N ALA A 399 21.72 -24.13 -3.71
CA ALA A 399 21.79 -22.82 -3.08
C ALA A 399 21.03 -21.77 -3.91
N VAL A 400 20.32 -20.86 -3.24
CA VAL A 400 19.65 -19.71 -3.83
C VAL A 400 19.87 -18.48 -2.95
N GLU A 401 20.08 -17.33 -3.59
CA GLU A 401 20.17 -16.04 -2.93
C GLU A 401 18.79 -15.41 -2.85
N LEU A 402 18.42 -14.91 -1.67
CA LEU A 402 17.21 -14.11 -1.47
C LEU A 402 17.61 -12.67 -1.14
N GLY A 403 16.87 -11.72 -1.70
CA GLY A 403 17.00 -10.30 -1.40
C GLY A 403 15.65 -9.60 -1.42
N PRO A 404 15.58 -8.29 -1.12
CA PRO A 404 14.34 -7.54 -1.15
C PRO A 404 13.69 -7.58 -2.53
N PHE A 405 12.37 -7.79 -2.58
CA PHE A 405 11.68 -7.88 -3.86
C PHE A 405 11.64 -6.54 -4.61
N TYR A 406 11.70 -5.39 -3.92
CA TYR A 406 11.80 -4.10 -4.59
C TYR A 406 13.10 -3.94 -5.40
N ASP A 407 14.17 -4.64 -5.03
CA ASP A 407 15.46 -4.66 -5.73
C ASP A 407 15.56 -5.76 -6.80
N ALA A 408 14.51 -6.59 -6.98
CA ALA A 408 14.50 -7.66 -7.96
C ALA A 408 14.36 -7.14 -9.40
N GLN A 409 15.48 -6.68 -9.95
CA GLN A 409 15.58 -6.02 -11.25
C GLN A 409 16.57 -6.74 -12.16
N GLY A 410 16.24 -6.92 -13.44
CA GLY A 410 17.18 -7.46 -14.44
C GLY A 410 17.43 -8.97 -14.40
N PHE A 411 16.73 -9.71 -13.53
CA PHE A 411 16.82 -11.17 -13.42
C PHE A 411 15.44 -11.81 -13.24
N ASN A 412 15.36 -13.10 -13.56
CA ASN A 412 14.22 -13.97 -13.28
C ASN A 412 14.19 -14.28 -11.79
N TYR A 413 13.04 -14.12 -11.14
CA TYR A 413 12.91 -14.28 -9.71
C TYR A 413 11.79 -15.25 -9.32
N ALA A 414 11.80 -15.69 -8.06
CA ALA A 414 10.67 -16.35 -7.42
C ALA A 414 10.29 -15.61 -6.13
N VAL A 415 9.02 -15.22 -6.01
CA VAL A 415 8.46 -14.61 -4.79
C VAL A 415 7.68 -15.63 -3.98
N TYR A 416 6.92 -16.49 -4.66
CA TYR A 416 6.16 -17.58 -4.05
C TYR A 416 6.91 -18.91 -4.17
N TRP A 417 6.83 -19.69 -3.09
CA TRP A 417 7.58 -20.92 -2.90
C TRP A 417 6.68 -22.01 -2.37
N LYS A 418 6.92 -23.26 -2.79
CA LYS A 418 6.43 -24.41 -2.04
C LYS A 418 7.25 -24.49 -0.75
N LEU A 419 6.58 -24.49 0.39
CA LEU A 419 7.20 -24.39 1.70
C LEU A 419 7.56 -25.78 2.24
N SER A 420 8.82 -25.99 2.63
CA SER A 420 9.25 -27.17 3.39
C SER A 420 10.05 -26.76 4.63
N GLY A 421 10.08 -27.63 5.64
CA GLY A 421 10.74 -27.33 6.91
C GLY A 421 10.03 -26.26 7.73
N LYS A 422 10.77 -25.61 8.64
CA LYS A 422 10.28 -24.51 9.49
C LYS A 422 11.38 -23.45 9.62
N LEU A 423 10.98 -22.19 9.71
CA LEU A 423 11.91 -21.09 9.99
C LEU A 423 12.58 -21.32 11.35
N SER A 424 13.87 -20.98 11.44
CA SER A 424 14.54 -20.88 12.74
C SER A 424 13.97 -19.66 13.48
N GLY A 425 13.55 -19.87 14.73
CA GLY A 425 12.91 -18.85 15.57
C GLY A 425 13.86 -17.84 16.17
#